data_AF-A0A0C5W0L0-F1
#
_entry.id   AF-A0A0C5W0L0-F1
#
_cell.length_a   1.000
_cell.length_b   1.000
_cell.length_c   1.000
_cell.angle_alpha   90.00
_cell.angle_beta   90.00
_cell.angle_gamma   90.00
#
_symmetry.space_group_name_H-M   'P 1'
#
loop_
_entity.id
_entity.type
_entity.pdbx_description
1 polymer ?
#
loop_
_entity_poly.entity_id
_entity_poly.type
_entity_poly.pdbx_seq_one_letter_code
_entity_poly.pdbx_strand_id
1 'polypeptide(L)'
;MKFINLIIIALMTFSCSNESKIAEFEKVLGKKNSQTLTFLVNDFENDFLKKQYPDSELNESYKKFLTDYKNGNLENWPPLPKKITEIFEASELKKEMYFHPDSVWILPNSTFDKVEEDSLIFLDVDRPYIKLRKKDLMYSSPDKIVYEYERHYVKIDSTTDRDSLINNVMNLRYVNYYNGKYRQATDYIRKFGGFFERFSDRKNIFNKDQICELILAEADLNDELVRKLIVLEFVL
;
A
#
# COMPACT_ATOMS: atom_id res chain seq x y z
N MET A 1 19.18 32.93 -30.35
CA MET A 1 17.95 32.18 -30.71
C MET A 1 18.20 30.68 -30.94
N LYS A 2 19.27 30.25 -31.62
CA LYS A 2 19.56 28.80 -31.82
C LYS A 2 19.75 28.01 -30.50
N PHE A 3 20.40 28.59 -29.50
CA PHE A 3 20.59 27.96 -28.18
C PHE A 3 19.30 27.86 -27.35
N ILE A 4 18.38 28.82 -27.45
CA ILE A 4 17.08 28.80 -26.75
C ILE A 4 16.19 27.69 -27.33
N ASN A 5 16.19 27.53 -28.66
CA ASN A 5 15.43 26.46 -29.31
C ASN A 5 15.96 25.05 -28.95
N LEU A 6 17.28 24.90 -28.75
CA LEU A 6 17.89 23.65 -28.28
C LEU A 6 17.47 23.29 -26.85
N ILE A 7 17.33 24.28 -25.96
CA ILE A 7 16.85 24.08 -24.59
C ILE A 7 15.37 23.66 -24.57
N ILE A 8 14.53 24.26 -25.42
CA ILE A 8 13.10 23.91 -25.53
C ILE A 8 12.91 22.48 -26.09
N ILE A 9 13.72 22.08 -27.08
CA ILE A 9 13.67 20.72 -27.64
C ILE A 9 14.16 19.68 -26.62
N ALA A 10 15.20 20.01 -25.82
CA ALA A 10 15.65 19.13 -24.74
C ALA A 10 14.59 18.95 -23.65
N LEU A 11 13.92 20.03 -23.22
CA LEU A 11 12.84 19.99 -22.22
C LEU A 11 11.62 19.15 -22.66
N MET A 12 11.30 19.11 -23.97
CA MET A 12 10.19 18.29 -24.46
C MET A 12 10.48 16.79 -24.49
N THR A 13 11.75 16.37 -24.57
CA THR A 13 12.11 14.94 -24.54
C THR A 13 12.04 14.30 -23.14
N PHE A 14 12.15 15.09 -22.07
CA PHE A 14 12.03 14.58 -20.70
C PHE A 14 10.57 14.23 -20.34
N SER A 15 9.59 14.95 -20.89
CA SER A 15 8.16 14.73 -20.56
C SER A 15 7.60 13.42 -21.10
N CYS A 16 8.08 12.94 -22.26
CA CYS A 16 7.66 11.65 -22.83
C CYS A 16 8.05 10.45 -21.97
N SER A 17 9.16 10.54 -21.22
CA SER A 17 9.60 9.43 -20.38
C SER A 17 8.64 9.17 -19.21
N ASN A 18 7.98 10.21 -18.70
CA ASN A 18 7.17 10.09 -17.50
C ASN A 18 5.76 9.54 -17.77
N GLU A 19 5.12 9.97 -18.86
CA GLU A 19 3.84 9.41 -19.30
C GLU A 19 3.93 7.89 -19.53
N SER A 20 5.08 7.41 -20.03
CA SER A 20 5.30 5.97 -20.23
C SER A 20 5.34 5.17 -18.92
N LYS A 21 5.97 5.71 -17.86
CA LYS A 21 6.08 5.04 -16.55
C LYS A 21 4.72 4.92 -15.86
N ILE A 22 3.95 6.01 -15.89
CA ILE A 22 2.61 6.06 -15.28
C ILE A 22 1.69 5.07 -15.98
N ALA A 23 1.67 5.07 -17.32
CA ALA A 23 0.83 4.17 -18.09
C ALA A 23 1.12 2.69 -17.79
N GLU A 24 2.40 2.33 -17.62
CA GLU A 24 2.76 0.96 -17.25
C GLU A 24 2.39 0.60 -15.81
N PHE A 25 2.60 1.52 -14.85
CA PHE A 25 2.14 1.33 -13.48
C PHE A 25 0.61 1.11 -13.43
N GLU A 26 -0.16 1.96 -14.11
CA GLU A 26 -1.62 1.88 -14.15
C GLU A 26 -2.12 0.63 -14.87
N LYS A 27 -1.37 0.15 -15.87
CA LYS A 27 -1.65 -1.13 -16.54
C LYS A 27 -1.57 -2.30 -15.56
N VAL A 28 -0.54 -2.33 -14.69
CA VAL A 28 -0.38 -3.39 -13.68
C VAL A 28 -1.41 -3.23 -12.56
N LEU A 29 -1.59 -2.01 -12.06
CA LEU A 29 -2.56 -1.71 -11.00
C LEU A 29 -4.00 -2.00 -11.44
N GLY A 30 -4.29 -1.84 -12.74
CA GLY A 30 -5.57 -2.07 -13.37
C GLY A 30 -6.41 -0.81 -13.46
N LYS A 31 -7.24 -0.72 -14.51
CA LYS A 31 -8.01 0.48 -14.87
C LYS A 31 -8.85 1.04 -13.71
N LYS A 32 -9.67 0.19 -13.06
CA LYS A 32 -10.57 0.62 -11.98
C LYS A 32 -9.78 1.17 -10.78
N ASN A 33 -8.73 0.46 -10.37
CA ASN A 33 -7.88 0.86 -9.25
C ASN A 33 -7.10 2.15 -9.57
N SER A 34 -6.62 2.30 -10.80
CA SER A 34 -5.91 3.51 -11.25
C SER A 34 -6.84 4.72 -11.29
N GLN A 35 -8.09 4.56 -11.76
CA GLN A 35 -9.10 5.61 -11.72
C GLN A 35 -9.43 6.04 -10.28
N THR A 36 -9.59 5.08 -9.37
CA THR A 36 -9.75 5.36 -7.94
C THR A 36 -8.55 6.13 -7.40
N LEU A 37 -7.33 5.66 -7.65
CA LEU A 37 -6.12 6.32 -7.15
C LEU A 37 -5.98 7.75 -7.68
N THR A 38 -6.21 7.98 -8.97
CA THR A 38 -6.19 9.32 -9.56
C THR A 38 -7.21 10.25 -8.90
N PHE A 39 -8.41 9.74 -8.60
CA PHE A 39 -9.41 10.51 -7.86
C PHE A 39 -8.93 10.87 -6.45
N LEU A 40 -8.37 9.89 -5.72
CA LEU A 40 -7.85 10.10 -4.35
C LEU A 40 -6.69 11.10 -4.32
N VAL A 41 -5.77 11.03 -5.27
CA VAL A 41 -4.67 11.99 -5.42
C VAL A 41 -5.20 13.39 -5.72
N ASN A 42 -6.11 13.51 -6.70
CA ASN A 42 -6.66 14.81 -7.06
C ASN A 42 -7.39 15.47 -5.88
N ASP A 43 -8.10 14.72 -5.06
CA ASP A 43 -8.76 15.26 -3.88
C ASP A 43 -7.74 15.64 -2.79
N PHE A 44 -6.76 14.79 -2.51
CA PHE A 44 -5.67 15.12 -1.58
C PHE A 44 -4.95 16.41 -1.98
N GLU A 45 -4.66 16.58 -3.27
CA GLU A 45 -3.99 17.78 -3.79
C GLU A 45 -4.89 19.02 -3.79
N ASN A 46 -6.15 18.89 -4.22
CA ASN A 46 -7.03 20.03 -4.40
C ASN A 46 -7.84 20.41 -3.16
N ASP A 47 -7.92 19.54 -2.17
CA ASP A 47 -8.62 19.79 -0.91
C ASP A 47 -7.63 19.85 0.25
N PHE A 48 -7.01 18.73 0.63
CA PHE A 48 -6.15 18.67 1.81
C PHE A 48 -4.91 19.58 1.70
N LEU A 49 -4.09 19.41 0.66
CA LEU A 49 -2.84 20.18 0.52
C LEU A 49 -3.12 21.68 0.33
N LYS A 50 -4.11 22.06 -0.47
CA LYS A 50 -4.48 23.47 -0.65
C LYS A 50 -5.02 24.12 0.61
N LYS A 51 -5.72 23.39 1.48
CA LYS A 51 -6.18 23.91 2.78
C LYS A 51 -5.03 24.03 3.77
N GLN A 52 -4.15 23.03 3.81
CA GLN A 52 -3.07 22.96 4.80
C GLN A 52 -1.89 23.87 4.44
N TYR A 53 -1.62 24.05 3.14
CA TYR A 53 -0.49 24.80 2.60
C TYR A 53 -0.91 25.76 1.47
N PRO A 54 -1.84 26.70 1.71
CA PRO A 54 -2.51 27.49 0.66
C PRO A 54 -1.59 28.34 -0.21
N ASP A 55 -0.47 28.82 0.35
CA ASP A 55 0.48 29.69 -0.35
C ASP A 55 1.67 28.91 -0.95
N SER A 56 1.58 27.58 -1.00
CA SER A 56 2.68 26.71 -1.47
C SER A 56 2.36 26.12 -2.84
N GLU A 57 3.38 26.08 -3.69
CA GLU A 57 3.34 25.29 -4.92
C GLU A 57 3.16 23.80 -4.58
N LEU A 58 2.69 23.01 -5.55
CA LEU A 58 2.30 21.60 -5.32
C LEU A 58 3.46 20.77 -4.74
N ASN A 59 4.65 20.87 -5.33
CA ASN A 59 5.84 20.14 -4.88
C ASN A 59 6.26 20.53 -3.46
N GLU A 60 6.23 21.83 -3.14
CA GLU A 60 6.53 22.34 -1.79
C GLU A 60 5.45 21.91 -0.78
N SER A 61 4.19 21.81 -1.21
CA SER A 61 3.11 21.28 -0.37
C SER A 61 3.33 19.81 0.00
N TYR A 62 3.72 18.96 -0.96
CA TYR A 62 4.10 17.57 -0.66
C TYR A 62 5.33 17.48 0.26
N LYS A 63 6.33 18.33 0.04
CA LYS A 63 7.54 18.37 0.88
C LYS A 63 7.20 18.77 2.32
N LYS A 64 6.36 19.80 2.50
CA LYS A 64 5.86 20.21 3.82
C LYS A 64 5.04 19.12 4.47
N PHE A 65 4.10 18.51 3.74
CA PHE A 65 3.32 17.36 4.20
C PHE A 65 4.20 16.23 4.74
N LEU A 66 5.20 15.79 3.98
CA LEU A 66 6.12 14.72 4.39
C LEU A 66 6.99 15.13 5.59
N THR A 67 7.41 16.39 5.64
CA THR A 67 8.19 16.93 6.77
C THR A 67 7.35 16.96 8.06
N ASP A 68 6.11 17.44 7.97
CA ASP A 68 5.18 17.47 9.09
C ASP A 68 4.82 16.05 9.55
N TYR A 69 4.60 15.13 8.60
CA TYR A 69 4.38 13.71 8.88
C TYR A 69 5.53 13.12 9.70
N LYS A 70 6.76 13.29 9.21
CA LYS A 70 7.97 12.77 9.86
C LYS A 70 8.18 13.35 11.26
N ASN A 71 7.87 14.64 11.45
CA ASN A 71 8.04 15.31 12.73
C ASN A 71 6.90 15.03 13.73
N GLY A 72 5.87 14.30 13.32
CA GLY A 72 4.68 14.06 14.14
C GLY A 72 3.81 15.30 14.33
N ASN A 73 3.98 16.34 13.50
CA ASN A 73 3.24 17.60 13.58
C ASN A 73 1.85 17.48 12.92
N LEU A 74 1.06 16.50 13.40
CA LEU A 74 -0.22 16.11 12.81
C LEU A 74 -1.44 16.72 13.51
N GLU A 75 -1.26 17.36 14.67
CA GLU A 75 -2.35 17.79 15.56
C GLU A 75 -3.36 18.74 14.91
N ASN A 76 -2.94 19.50 13.89
CA ASN A 76 -3.80 20.46 13.19
C ASN A 76 -4.26 19.99 11.80
N TRP A 77 -4.00 18.74 11.43
CA TRP A 77 -4.42 18.25 10.13
C TRP A 77 -5.94 18.08 10.09
N PRO A 78 -6.63 18.65 9.07
CA PRO A 78 -8.04 18.36 8.91
C PRO A 78 -8.20 16.85 8.68
N PRO A 79 -9.26 16.24 9.23
CA PRO A 79 -9.56 14.85 8.88
C PRO A 79 -9.75 14.74 7.37
N LEU A 80 -9.34 13.61 6.79
CA LEU A 80 -9.61 13.35 5.39
C LEU A 80 -11.12 13.47 5.12
N PRO A 81 -11.53 14.08 3.99
CA PRO A 81 -12.95 14.24 3.69
C PRO A 81 -13.67 12.89 3.74
N LYS A 82 -14.81 12.83 4.44
CA LYS A 82 -15.59 11.59 4.62
C LYS A 82 -15.85 10.86 3.31
N LYS A 83 -16.14 11.62 2.24
CA LYS A 83 -16.38 11.11 0.89
C LYS A 83 -15.19 10.31 0.35
N ILE A 84 -13.96 10.75 0.61
CA ILE A 84 -12.74 10.10 0.16
C ILE A 84 -12.49 8.81 0.91
N THR A 85 -12.65 8.86 2.23
CA THR A 85 -12.60 7.67 3.07
C THR A 85 -13.61 6.65 2.59
N GLU A 86 -14.87 7.04 2.35
CA GLU A 86 -15.92 6.15 1.83
C GLU A 86 -15.58 5.57 0.44
N ILE A 87 -15.01 6.38 -0.46
CA ILE A 87 -14.60 5.92 -1.79
C ILE A 87 -13.47 4.90 -1.69
N PHE A 88 -12.45 5.16 -0.87
CA PHE A 88 -11.36 4.22 -0.66
C PHE A 88 -11.86 2.93 0.00
N GLU A 89 -12.66 3.05 1.07
CA GLU A 89 -13.22 1.93 1.82
C GLU A 89 -14.09 1.00 0.96
N ALA A 90 -14.84 1.57 0.00
CA ALA A 90 -15.66 0.80 -0.94
C ALA A 90 -14.89 0.32 -2.20
N SER A 91 -13.62 0.72 -2.37
CA SER A 91 -12.88 0.48 -3.61
C SER A 91 -12.30 -0.93 -3.70
N GLU A 92 -12.06 -1.38 -4.94
CA GLU A 92 -11.23 -2.55 -5.19
C GLU A 92 -9.76 -2.27 -4.83
N LEU A 93 -9.31 -1.02 -4.91
CA LEU A 93 -7.95 -0.63 -4.52
C LEU A 93 -7.67 -0.97 -3.05
N LYS A 94 -8.61 -0.71 -2.13
CA LYS A 94 -8.47 -1.14 -0.73
C LYS A 94 -8.28 -2.66 -0.62
N LYS A 95 -9.05 -3.46 -1.36
CA LYS A 95 -8.97 -4.94 -1.33
C LYS A 95 -7.65 -5.46 -1.91
N GLU A 96 -7.05 -4.69 -2.82
CA GLU A 96 -5.74 -4.99 -3.41
C GLU A 96 -4.60 -4.60 -2.46
N MET A 97 -4.81 -3.61 -1.58
CA MET A 97 -3.84 -3.20 -0.56
C MET A 97 -3.97 -4.01 0.73
N TYR A 98 -5.20 -4.37 1.09
CA TYR A 98 -5.55 -4.92 2.38
C TYR A 98 -6.58 -6.05 2.28
N PHE A 99 -6.55 -6.96 3.25
CA PHE A 99 -7.56 -8.00 3.39
C PHE A 99 -8.02 -8.13 4.84
N HIS A 100 -9.23 -8.67 4.99
CA HIS A 100 -9.68 -9.27 6.24
C HIS A 100 -9.65 -10.79 6.06
N PRO A 101 -9.32 -11.55 7.12
CA PRO A 101 -9.42 -13.00 7.06
C PRO A 101 -10.82 -13.44 6.67
N ASP A 102 -10.90 -14.49 5.86
CA ASP A 102 -12.15 -15.16 5.52
C ASP A 102 -12.61 -16.06 6.68
N SER A 103 -11.67 -16.64 7.42
CA SER A 103 -11.94 -17.45 8.60
C SER A 103 -10.73 -17.45 9.54
N VAL A 104 -10.99 -17.59 10.84
CA VAL A 104 -9.97 -17.63 11.89
C VAL A 104 -10.29 -18.75 12.86
N TRP A 105 -9.27 -19.50 13.25
CA TRP A 105 -9.35 -20.56 14.26
C TRP A 105 -8.22 -20.41 15.27
N ILE A 106 -8.49 -20.87 16.50
CA ILE A 106 -7.44 -21.15 17.47
C ILE A 106 -7.20 -22.65 17.43
N LEU A 107 -6.04 -23.04 16.92
CA LEU A 107 -5.65 -24.44 16.93
C LEU A 107 -5.00 -24.76 18.28
N PRO A 108 -5.48 -25.80 18.99
CA PRO A 108 -4.75 -26.31 20.14
C PRO A 108 -3.41 -26.86 19.65
N ASN A 109 -2.44 -26.95 20.55
CA ASN A 109 -1.16 -27.62 20.32
C ASN A 109 -1.36 -28.87 19.43
N SER A 110 -0.79 -28.85 18.24
CA SER A 110 -0.78 -30.01 17.37
C SER A 110 0.65 -30.25 16.91
N THR A 111 1.09 -31.49 17.06
CA THR A 111 2.35 -31.97 16.49
C THR A 111 2.31 -31.98 14.96
N PHE A 112 1.11 -31.87 14.37
CA PHE A 112 0.87 -31.83 12.93
C PHE A 112 -0.35 -30.95 12.64
N ASP A 113 -0.16 -29.80 12.02
CA ASP A 113 -1.26 -28.99 11.46
C ASP A 113 -1.81 -29.73 10.22
N LYS A 114 -2.74 -30.66 10.42
CA LYS A 114 -3.29 -31.55 9.38
C LYS A 114 -4.38 -30.89 8.53
N VAL A 115 -4.21 -29.64 8.12
CA VAL A 115 -5.08 -29.13 7.05
C VAL A 115 -4.57 -29.71 5.75
N GLU A 116 -5.27 -30.72 5.21
CA GLU A 116 -4.91 -31.45 3.97
C GLU A 116 -4.71 -30.53 2.75
N GLU A 117 -5.22 -29.29 2.84
CA GLU A 117 -5.15 -28.23 1.83
C GLU A 117 -3.97 -27.26 2.02
N ASP A 118 -3.22 -27.40 3.12
CA ASP A 118 -2.07 -26.54 3.43
C ASP A 118 -0.79 -27.14 2.84
N SER A 119 -0.02 -26.33 2.12
CA SER A 119 1.24 -26.78 1.49
C SER A 119 2.41 -26.92 2.47
N LEU A 120 2.21 -26.51 3.73
CA LEU A 120 3.22 -26.60 4.79
C LEU A 120 3.06 -27.90 5.58
N ILE A 121 3.84 -28.90 5.20
CA ILE A 121 3.63 -30.27 5.67
C ILE A 121 3.99 -30.42 7.17
N PHE A 122 4.86 -29.59 7.75
CA PHE A 122 5.34 -29.83 9.12
C PHE A 122 5.78 -28.56 9.87
N LEU A 123 5.00 -28.15 10.87
CA LEU A 123 5.45 -27.26 11.95
C LEU A 123 5.01 -27.88 13.29
N ASP A 124 5.98 -28.38 14.05
CA ASP A 124 5.76 -28.82 15.43
C ASP A 124 5.74 -27.56 16.32
N VAL A 125 4.55 -27.19 16.79
CA VAL A 125 4.37 -26.03 17.66
C VAL A 125 3.67 -26.48 18.93
N ASP A 126 4.44 -26.60 20.00
CA ASP A 126 3.99 -27.07 21.32
C ASP A 126 3.14 -26.03 22.10
N ARG A 127 2.48 -25.10 21.39
CA ARG A 127 1.61 -24.08 21.98
C ARG A 127 0.44 -23.74 21.06
N PRO A 128 -0.74 -23.38 21.61
CA PRO A 128 -1.85 -22.92 20.79
C PRO A 128 -1.48 -21.68 19.97
N TYR A 129 -2.06 -21.56 18.79
CA TYR A 129 -1.84 -20.42 17.90
C TYR A 129 -3.09 -20.09 17.09
N ILE A 130 -3.11 -18.90 16.53
CA ILE A 130 -4.17 -18.46 15.63
C ILE A 130 -3.80 -18.87 14.22
N LYS A 131 -4.68 -19.59 13.54
CA LYS A 131 -4.60 -19.84 12.10
C LYS A 131 -5.68 -19.02 11.42
N LEU A 132 -5.32 -18.29 10.37
CA LEU A 132 -6.27 -17.55 9.56
C LEU A 132 -6.21 -18.02 8.12
N ARG A 133 -7.37 -18.01 7.46
CA ARG A 133 -7.53 -18.26 6.03
C ARG A 133 -7.83 -16.96 5.33
N LYS A 134 -7.21 -16.74 4.18
CA LYS A 134 -7.48 -15.60 3.32
C LYS A 134 -7.55 -16.05 1.86
N LYS A 135 -8.30 -15.29 1.04
CA LYS A 135 -8.33 -15.52 -0.39
C LYS A 135 -6.99 -15.15 -1.03
N ASP A 136 -6.45 -16.05 -1.82
CA ASP A 136 -5.30 -15.80 -2.66
C ASP A 136 -5.73 -15.04 -3.93
N LEU A 137 -5.41 -13.76 -4.03
CA LEU A 137 -5.82 -12.95 -5.19
C LEU A 137 -5.05 -13.31 -6.47
N MET A 138 -3.88 -13.94 -6.37
CA MET A 138 -3.02 -14.24 -7.52
C MET A 138 -3.47 -15.52 -8.23
N TYR A 139 -3.83 -16.56 -7.47
CA TYR A 139 -4.27 -17.84 -8.05
C TYR A 139 -5.79 -18.01 -8.12
N SER A 140 -6.56 -17.10 -7.52
CA SER A 140 -8.03 -17.12 -7.66
C SER A 140 -8.50 -16.53 -9.00
N SER A 141 -9.55 -17.12 -9.55
CA SER A 141 -10.33 -16.64 -10.69
C SER A 141 -11.83 -16.60 -10.33
N PRO A 142 -12.71 -16.08 -11.21
CA PRO A 142 -14.17 -16.15 -10.99
C PRO A 142 -14.68 -17.58 -10.78
N ASP A 143 -14.05 -18.57 -11.42
CA ASP A 143 -14.49 -19.97 -11.42
C ASP A 143 -13.76 -20.84 -10.38
N LYS A 144 -12.69 -20.32 -9.78
CA LYS A 144 -11.87 -21.05 -8.80
C LYS A 144 -11.34 -20.11 -7.73
N ILE A 145 -11.71 -20.36 -6.47
CA ILE A 145 -11.14 -19.65 -5.33
C ILE A 145 -9.99 -20.47 -4.76
N VAL A 146 -8.83 -19.85 -4.62
CA VAL A 146 -7.66 -20.40 -3.95
C VAL A 146 -7.48 -19.68 -2.62
N TYR A 147 -7.09 -20.42 -1.59
CA TYR A 147 -6.89 -19.89 -0.25
C TYR A 147 -5.45 -20.04 0.19
N GLU A 148 -4.98 -19.06 0.96
CA GLU A 148 -3.72 -19.07 1.70
C GLU A 148 -4.00 -19.08 3.19
N TYR A 149 -3.03 -19.58 3.96
CA TYR A 149 -3.10 -19.65 5.41
C TYR A 149 -1.94 -18.91 6.07
N GLU A 150 -2.24 -18.13 7.11
CA GLU A 150 -1.23 -17.50 7.96
C GLU A 150 -1.37 -17.98 9.41
N ARG A 151 -0.25 -17.97 10.15
CA ARG A 151 -0.17 -18.42 11.54
C ARG A 151 0.38 -17.31 12.42
N HIS A 152 -0.35 -16.97 13.48
CA HIS A 152 0.06 -15.99 14.47
C HIS A 152 0.26 -16.65 15.84
N TYR A 153 1.47 -16.54 16.35
CA TYR A 153 1.85 -17.09 17.65
C TYR A 153 1.71 -16.02 18.73
N VAL A 154 0.53 -15.94 19.32
CA VAL A 154 0.26 -15.08 20.49
C VAL A 154 0.17 -15.93 21.76
N LYS A 155 0.25 -15.29 22.93
CA LYS A 155 0.03 -15.98 24.20
C LYS A 155 -1.46 -16.34 24.31
N ILE A 156 -1.77 -17.63 24.36
CA ILE A 156 -3.11 -18.16 24.57
C ILE A 156 -3.03 -19.13 25.76
N ASP A 157 -3.75 -18.81 26.83
CA ASP A 157 -3.79 -19.60 28.05
C ASP A 157 -5.23 -19.79 28.54
N SER A 158 -5.41 -20.40 29.72
CA SER A 158 -6.73 -20.68 30.29
C SER A 158 -7.55 -19.44 30.62
N THR A 159 -6.93 -18.25 30.66
CA THR A 159 -7.62 -16.98 30.94
C THR A 159 -8.03 -16.24 29.66
N THR A 160 -7.62 -16.74 28.50
CA THR A 160 -7.89 -16.10 27.20
C THR A 160 -9.34 -16.35 26.78
N ASP A 161 -10.09 -15.26 26.58
CA ASP A 161 -11.38 -15.30 25.88
C ASP A 161 -11.13 -15.56 24.39
N ARG A 162 -11.37 -16.81 23.99
CA ARG A 162 -11.10 -17.30 22.63
C ARG A 162 -12.03 -16.69 21.59
N ASP A 163 -13.30 -16.47 21.94
CA ASP A 163 -14.28 -15.91 21.00
C ASP A 163 -13.99 -14.43 20.75
N SER A 164 -13.65 -13.70 21.81
CA SER A 164 -13.18 -12.31 21.69
C SER A 164 -11.90 -12.24 20.84
N LEU A 165 -10.94 -13.13 21.07
CA LEU A 165 -9.71 -13.17 20.28
C LEU A 165 -9.97 -13.46 18.79
N ILE A 166 -10.82 -14.45 18.47
CA ILE A 166 -11.21 -14.77 17.09
C ILE A 166 -11.89 -13.57 16.44
N ASN A 167 -12.85 -12.94 17.13
CA ASN A 167 -13.56 -11.77 16.60
C ASN A 167 -12.62 -10.59 16.37
N ASN A 168 -11.66 -10.35 17.27
CA ASN A 168 -10.67 -9.29 17.09
C ASN A 168 -9.83 -9.54 15.83
N VAL A 169 -9.32 -10.76 15.66
CA VAL A 169 -8.48 -11.14 14.51
C VAL A 169 -9.26 -11.08 13.20
N MET A 170 -10.52 -11.54 13.17
CA MET A 170 -11.38 -11.45 11.98
C MET A 170 -11.57 -9.99 11.52
N ASN A 171 -11.58 -9.04 12.45
CA ASN A 171 -11.76 -7.62 12.16
C ASN A 171 -10.44 -6.87 11.92
N LEU A 172 -9.27 -7.51 12.13
CA LEU A 172 -7.99 -6.89 11.81
C LEU A 172 -7.84 -6.71 10.31
N ARG A 173 -7.28 -5.55 9.93
CA ARG A 173 -6.90 -5.24 8.56
C ARG A 173 -5.46 -5.66 8.33
N TYR A 174 -5.24 -6.61 7.43
CA TYR A 174 -3.91 -7.11 7.06
C TYR A 174 -3.47 -6.52 5.74
N VAL A 175 -2.16 -6.33 5.57
CA VAL A 175 -1.57 -5.88 4.30
C VAL A 175 -1.47 -7.06 3.33
N ASN A 176 -1.86 -6.85 2.08
CA ASN A 176 -1.73 -7.84 1.03
C ASN A 176 -0.31 -7.82 0.41
N TYR A 177 0.63 -8.48 1.08
CA TYR A 177 2.06 -8.42 0.73
C TYR A 177 2.46 -9.12 -0.57
N TYR A 178 1.65 -10.05 -1.08
CA TYR A 178 2.07 -10.94 -2.17
C TYR A 178 1.13 -10.92 -3.37
N ASN A 179 -0.19 -10.77 -3.16
CA ASN A 179 -1.16 -11.13 -4.19
C ASN A 179 -1.92 -9.94 -4.76
N GLY A 180 -1.85 -8.77 -4.13
CA GLY A 180 -2.54 -7.57 -4.58
C GLY A 180 -1.87 -6.86 -5.76
N LYS A 181 -2.67 -6.33 -6.69
CA LYS A 181 -2.16 -5.55 -7.84
C LYS A 181 -1.37 -4.32 -7.42
N TYR A 182 -1.66 -3.74 -6.26
CA TYR A 182 -0.85 -2.65 -5.70
C TYR A 182 0.58 -3.10 -5.43
N ARG A 183 0.78 -4.26 -4.79
CA ARG A 183 2.11 -4.83 -4.57
C ARG A 183 2.80 -5.09 -5.91
N GLN A 184 2.12 -5.77 -6.83
CA GLN A 184 2.65 -6.08 -8.16
C GLN A 184 3.08 -4.81 -8.90
N ALA A 185 2.28 -3.75 -8.85
CA ALA A 185 2.60 -2.47 -9.47
C ALA A 185 3.83 -1.83 -8.80
N THR A 186 3.92 -1.86 -7.46
CA THR A 186 5.08 -1.33 -6.74
C THR A 186 6.35 -2.15 -6.92
N ASP A 187 6.26 -3.45 -7.22
CA ASP A 187 7.42 -4.26 -7.60
C ASP A 187 7.82 -4.02 -9.06
N TYR A 188 6.83 -3.79 -9.94
CA TYR A 188 7.05 -3.53 -11.35
C TYR A 188 7.87 -2.26 -11.61
N ILE A 189 7.58 -1.18 -10.87
CA ILE A 189 8.29 0.10 -11.02
C ILE A 189 9.77 0.03 -10.68
N ARG A 190 10.24 -1.04 -10.02
CA ARG A 190 11.67 -1.29 -9.76
C ARG A 190 12.50 -1.16 -11.02
N LYS A 191 11.96 -1.62 -12.17
CA LYS A 191 12.64 -1.60 -13.46
C LYS A 191 12.98 -0.18 -13.96
N PHE A 192 12.35 0.86 -13.40
CA PHE A 192 12.63 2.25 -13.77
C PHE A 192 13.92 2.80 -13.14
N GLY A 193 14.55 2.05 -12.24
CA GLY A 193 15.81 2.43 -11.61
C GLY A 193 15.67 3.63 -10.65
N GLY A 194 16.80 4.07 -10.10
CA GLY A 194 16.89 5.30 -9.30
C GLY A 194 16.02 5.24 -8.04
N PHE A 195 15.19 6.26 -7.83
CA PHE A 195 14.27 6.32 -6.69
C PHE A 195 13.29 5.12 -6.68
N PHE A 196 12.74 4.72 -7.83
CA PHE A 196 11.72 3.67 -7.88
C PHE A 196 12.27 2.31 -7.49
N GLU A 197 13.48 1.96 -7.94
CA GLU A 197 14.17 0.75 -7.51
C GLU A 197 14.36 0.70 -5.99
N ARG A 198 14.89 1.79 -5.41
CA ARG A 198 15.14 1.86 -3.97
C ARG A 198 13.85 1.87 -3.16
N PHE A 199 12.79 2.52 -3.66
CA PHE A 199 11.47 2.47 -3.04
C PHE A 199 10.91 1.05 -3.03
N SER A 200 10.92 0.36 -4.19
CA SER A 200 10.44 -1.03 -4.31
C SER A 200 11.20 -2.00 -3.39
N ASP A 201 12.52 -1.85 -3.29
CA ASP A 201 13.38 -2.70 -2.46
C ASP A 201 13.15 -2.50 -0.95
N ARG A 202 12.87 -1.26 -0.54
CA ARG A 202 12.88 -0.89 0.87
C ARG A 202 11.49 -0.84 1.50
N LYS A 203 10.42 -0.65 0.72
CA LYS A 203 9.06 -0.44 1.23
C LYS A 203 8.55 -1.47 2.25
N ASN A 204 8.92 -2.75 2.10
CA ASN A 204 8.48 -3.80 3.02
C ASN A 204 9.46 -4.05 4.18
N ILE A 205 10.60 -3.38 4.17
CA ILE A 205 11.67 -3.50 5.17
C ILE A 205 11.66 -2.29 6.09
N PHE A 206 11.41 -1.12 5.50
CA PHE A 206 11.47 0.17 6.17
C PHE A 206 10.13 0.49 6.82
N ASN A 207 10.19 1.14 7.99
CA ASN A 207 9.02 1.76 8.56
C ASN A 207 8.61 3.01 7.75
N LYS A 208 7.44 3.59 8.08
CA LYS A 208 6.91 4.74 7.34
C LYS A 208 7.84 5.96 7.42
N ASP A 209 8.50 6.20 8.54
CA ASP A 209 9.45 7.31 8.70
C ASP A 209 10.65 7.17 7.76
N GLN A 210 11.22 5.98 7.66
CA GLN A 210 12.35 5.68 6.77
C GLN A 210 11.95 5.78 5.28
N ILE A 211 10.71 5.41 4.92
CA ILE A 211 10.18 5.63 3.57
C ILE A 211 9.96 7.13 3.30
N CYS A 212 9.48 7.87 4.29
CA CYS A 212 9.33 9.32 4.18
C CYS A 212 10.69 10.00 3.95
N GLU A 213 11.72 9.60 4.68
CA GLU A 213 13.10 10.08 4.49
C GLU A 213 13.65 9.77 3.10
N LEU A 214 13.42 8.57 2.59
CA LEU A 214 13.83 8.19 1.23
C LEU A 214 13.18 9.11 0.18
N ILE A 215 11.87 9.38 0.32
CA ILE A 215 11.14 10.25 -0.60
C ILE A 215 11.66 11.68 -0.53
N LEU A 216 11.82 12.23 0.68
CA LEU A 216 12.32 13.59 0.90
C LEU A 216 13.75 13.78 0.37
N ALA A 217 14.58 12.75 0.43
CA ALA A 217 15.97 12.82 0.01
C ALA A 217 16.18 12.65 -1.51
N GLU A 218 15.34 11.85 -2.17
CA GLU A 218 15.68 11.34 -3.50
C GLU A 218 14.57 11.40 -4.55
N ALA A 219 13.32 11.60 -4.16
CA ALA A 219 12.20 11.58 -5.11
C ALA A 219 12.02 12.94 -5.79
N ASP A 220 11.65 12.93 -7.08
CA ASP A 220 11.13 14.12 -7.75
C ASP A 220 9.64 14.28 -7.41
N LEU A 221 9.31 15.26 -6.56
CA LEU A 221 7.92 15.51 -6.15
C LEU A 221 7.06 16.10 -7.29
N ASN A 222 7.68 16.53 -8.40
CA ASN A 222 6.94 16.88 -9.62
C ASN A 222 6.54 15.65 -10.44
N ASP A 223 7.09 14.47 -10.15
CA ASP A 223 6.70 13.22 -10.78
C ASP A 223 5.33 12.75 -10.24
N GLU A 224 4.35 12.63 -11.14
CA GLU A 224 3.00 12.17 -10.79
C GLU A 224 3.01 10.74 -10.19
N LEU A 225 3.88 9.85 -10.67
CA LEU A 225 3.97 8.51 -10.11
C LEU A 225 4.48 8.55 -8.67
N VAL A 226 5.44 9.43 -8.36
CA VAL A 226 5.90 9.65 -6.97
C VAL A 226 4.75 10.14 -6.10
N ARG A 227 3.94 11.10 -6.57
CA ARG A 227 2.78 11.61 -5.82
C ARG A 227 1.72 10.54 -5.57
N LYS A 228 1.44 9.69 -6.57
CA LYS A 228 0.57 8.51 -6.40
C LYS A 228 1.09 7.56 -5.31
N LEU A 229 2.40 7.31 -5.27
CA LEU A 229 3.01 6.49 -4.22
C LEU A 229 2.89 7.15 -2.84
N ILE A 230 3.08 8.47 -2.74
CA ILE A 230 2.92 9.20 -1.46
C ILE A 230 1.49 9.02 -0.91
N VAL A 231 0.46 9.20 -1.75
CA VAL A 231 -0.93 9.03 -1.32
C VAL A 231 -1.20 7.59 -0.88
N LEU A 232 -0.71 6.60 -1.63
CA LEU A 232 -0.83 5.19 -1.25
C LEU A 232 -0.13 4.83 0.06
N GLU A 233 1.00 5.48 0.37
CA GLU A 233 1.78 5.13 1.56
C GLU A 233 1.39 5.92 2.82
N PHE A 234 1.01 7.20 2.69
CA PHE A 234 0.93 8.12 3.82
C PHE A 234 -0.46 8.68 4.07
N VAL A 235 -1.41 8.44 3.14
CA VAL A 235 -2.76 9.01 3.23
C VAL A 235 -3.83 7.92 3.42
N LEU A 236 -3.68 6.75 2.77
CA LEU A 236 -4.71 5.68 2.71
C LEU A 236 -4.52 4.52 3.71
#